data_AF-A0A7S4NBR9-F1
#
_entry.id   AF-A0A7S4NBR9-F1
#
_cell.length_a   1.000
_cell.length_b   1.000
_cell.length_c   1.000
_cell.angle_alpha   90.00
_cell.angle_beta   90.00
_cell.angle_gamma   90.00
#
_symmetry.space_group_name_H-M   'P 1'
#
loop_
_entity.id
_entity.type
_entity.pdbx_description
1 polymer ?
#
loop_
_entity_poly.entity_id
_entity_poly.type
_entity_poly.pdbx_seq_one_letter_code
_entity_poly.pdbx_strand_id
1 'polypeptide(L)'
;ILRSVGGEVATLTDLLPNLERIIGRQPRTGSAVRGVEAQNRFHFAFRQFVRSACTPDRPAVLVLDDVQWADEPSLDLIQALTDAEGDDDPPLLFVMCYRDNEVDLSHPLSFLLSDLRSAGVKTVEIKLDNLRKENVNDLLADATHMRPE
;
A
#
# COMPACT_ATOMS: atom_id res chain seq x y z
N ILE A 1 -4.32 17.20 1.22
CA ILE A 1 -5.27 16.38 0.43
C ILE A 1 -5.93 17.18 -0.71
N LEU A 2 -6.95 18.01 -0.49
CA LEU A 2 -7.67 18.68 -1.59
C LEU A 2 -6.76 19.48 -2.54
N ARG A 3 -5.82 20.26 -2.00
CA ARG A 3 -4.83 21.00 -2.81
C ARG A 3 -3.88 20.09 -3.60
N SER A 4 -3.52 18.94 -3.04
CA SER A 4 -2.54 18.01 -3.61
C SER A 4 -3.15 17.16 -4.71
N VAL A 5 -4.36 16.63 -4.47
CA VAL A 5 -5.10 15.79 -5.43
C VAL A 5 -5.76 16.65 -6.52
N GLY A 6 -6.15 17.88 -6.20
CA GLY A 6 -6.62 18.86 -7.18
C GLY A 6 -7.90 18.43 -7.89
N GLY A 7 -7.92 18.55 -9.22
CA GLY A 7 -9.10 18.26 -10.05
C GLY A 7 -9.56 16.79 -10.03
N GLU A 8 -8.72 15.88 -9.55
CA GLU A 8 -9.00 14.44 -9.54
C GLU A 8 -9.62 13.94 -8.22
N VAL A 9 -9.94 14.85 -7.29
CA VAL A 9 -10.52 14.48 -5.98
C VAL A 9 -11.82 13.69 -6.14
N ALA A 10 -12.65 14.05 -7.12
CA ALA A 10 -13.90 13.34 -7.40
C ALA A 10 -13.66 11.89 -7.84
N THR A 11 -12.63 11.65 -8.66
CA THR A 11 -12.22 10.30 -9.11
C THR A 11 -11.82 9.41 -7.94
N LEU A 12 -11.18 9.96 -6.91
CA LEU A 12 -10.91 9.22 -5.68
C LEU A 12 -12.17 8.88 -4.91
N THR A 13 -13.10 9.81 -4.75
CA THR A 13 -14.32 9.59 -3.97
C THR A 13 -15.32 8.68 -4.67
N ASP A 14 -15.28 8.58 -5.99
CA ASP A 14 -16.10 7.64 -6.76
C ASP A 14 -15.71 6.17 -6.44
N LEU A 15 -14.42 5.91 -6.22
CA LEU A 15 -13.90 4.56 -5.89
C LEU A 15 -13.71 4.32 -4.39
N LEU A 16 -13.48 5.37 -3.61
CA LEU A 16 -13.34 5.34 -2.15
C LEU A 16 -14.37 6.28 -1.50
N PRO A 17 -15.68 5.94 -1.50
CA PRO A 17 -16.73 6.83 -0.99
C PRO A 17 -16.53 7.23 0.48
N ASN A 18 -15.93 6.35 1.27
CA ASN A 18 -15.63 6.62 2.68
C ASN A 18 -14.65 7.80 2.87
N LEU A 19 -13.88 8.16 1.83
CA LEU A 19 -12.96 9.29 1.88
C LEU A 19 -13.71 10.62 2.06
N GLU A 20 -14.97 10.72 1.61
CA GLU A 20 -15.80 11.92 1.83
C GLU A 20 -16.02 12.21 3.33
N ARG A 21 -15.90 11.22 4.21
CA ARG A 21 -15.97 11.42 5.67
C ARG A 21 -14.76 12.22 6.20
N ILE A 22 -13.65 12.22 5.47
CA ILE A 22 -12.40 12.89 5.82
C ILE A 22 -12.30 14.24 5.11
N ILE A 23 -12.59 14.28 3.80
CA ILE A 23 -12.34 15.46 2.95
C ILE A 23 -13.61 16.26 2.61
N GLY A 24 -14.78 15.81 3.08
CA GLY A 24 -16.08 16.36 2.72
C GLY A 24 -16.59 15.82 1.38
N ARG A 25 -17.90 16.02 1.12
CA ARG A 25 -18.54 15.63 -0.14
C ARG A 25 -17.93 16.34 -1.33
N GLN A 26 -17.75 15.62 -2.42
CA GLN A 26 -17.11 16.15 -3.62
C GLN A 26 -18.11 16.32 -4.76
N PRO A 27 -17.95 17.33 -5.63
CA PRO A 27 -18.77 17.46 -6.82
C PRO A 27 -18.55 16.26 -7.73
N ARG A 28 -19.63 15.56 -8.12
CA ARG A 28 -19.52 14.43 -9.05
C ARG A 28 -18.95 14.89 -10.38
N THR A 29 -17.93 14.20 -10.86
CA THR A 29 -17.38 14.43 -12.21
C THR A 29 -18.36 13.93 -13.26
N GLY A 30 -18.81 14.82 -14.15
CA GLY A 30 -19.83 14.53 -15.17
C GLY A 30 -19.36 13.72 -16.39
N SER A 31 -18.07 13.36 -16.47
CA SER A 31 -17.56 12.52 -17.57
C SER A 31 -17.32 11.10 -17.08
N ALA A 32 -18.11 10.15 -17.57
CA ALA A 32 -17.87 8.72 -17.40
C ALA A 32 -16.66 8.28 -18.24
N VAL A 33 -15.46 8.66 -17.83
CA VAL A 33 -14.23 8.07 -18.37
C VAL A 33 -14.26 6.59 -17.97
N ARG A 34 -13.99 5.71 -18.94
CA ARG A 34 -14.05 4.24 -18.75
C ARG A 34 -12.76 3.60 -19.26
N GLY A 35 -12.46 2.43 -18.73
CA GLY A 35 -11.29 1.65 -19.14
C GLY A 35 -9.97 2.27 -18.66
N VAL A 36 -8.93 2.16 -19.48
CA VAL A 36 -7.54 2.49 -19.10
C VAL A 36 -7.36 3.94 -18.64
N GLU A 37 -8.05 4.90 -19.27
CA GLU A 37 -7.95 6.31 -18.88
C GLU A 37 -8.49 6.56 -17.46
N ALA A 38 -9.58 5.86 -17.08
CA ALA A 38 -10.12 5.96 -15.73
C ALA A 38 -9.15 5.37 -14.69
N GLN A 39 -8.53 4.23 -15.02
CA GLN A 39 -7.51 3.61 -14.17
C GLN A 39 -6.31 4.53 -13.96
N ASN A 40 -5.78 5.11 -15.04
CA ASN A 40 -4.63 6.01 -14.96
C ASN A 40 -4.94 7.27 -14.13
N ARG A 41 -6.14 7.84 -14.30
CA ARG A 41 -6.58 8.98 -13.49
C ARG A 41 -6.70 8.60 -12.02
N PHE A 42 -7.24 7.42 -11.72
CA PHE A 42 -7.32 6.93 -10.35
C PHE A 42 -5.92 6.70 -9.74
N HIS A 43 -5.01 6.02 -10.44
CA HIS A 43 -3.64 5.82 -9.99
C HIS A 43 -2.93 7.14 -9.69
N PHE A 44 -3.05 8.11 -10.61
CA PHE A 44 -2.50 9.45 -10.40
C PHE A 44 -3.10 10.11 -9.16
N ALA A 45 -4.43 10.13 -9.03
CA ALA A 45 -5.11 10.75 -7.91
C ALA A 45 -4.74 10.09 -6.58
N PHE A 46 -4.63 8.77 -6.56
CA PHE A 46 -4.26 7.99 -5.38
C PHE A 46 -2.81 8.26 -4.97
N ARG A 47 -1.89 8.33 -5.93
CA ARG A 47 -0.51 8.77 -5.70
C ARG A 47 -0.45 10.16 -5.08
N GLN A 48 -1.21 11.13 -5.61
CA GLN A 48 -1.28 12.47 -5.03
C GLN A 48 -1.89 12.48 -3.62
N PHE A 49 -2.86 11.61 -3.35
CA PHE A 49 -3.46 11.47 -2.04
C PHE A 49 -2.44 10.97 -1.02
N VAL A 50 -1.71 9.90 -1.33
CA VAL A 50 -0.66 9.35 -0.48
C VAL A 50 0.48 10.37 -0.29
N ARG A 51 0.94 11.02 -1.36
CA ARG A 51 1.93 12.11 -1.28
C ARG A 51 1.48 13.24 -0.37
N SER A 52 0.18 13.56 -0.35
CA SER A 52 -0.33 14.62 0.54
C SER A 52 -0.26 14.28 2.03
N ALA A 53 -0.08 13.01 2.37
CA ALA A 53 0.11 12.53 3.73
C ALA A 53 1.61 12.32 4.08
N CYS A 54 2.50 12.35 3.09
CA CYS A 54 3.94 12.04 3.24
C CYS A 54 4.78 13.22 2.76
N THR A 55 5.37 13.98 3.68
CA THR A 55 6.28 15.09 3.35
C THR A 55 7.67 14.81 3.95
N PRO A 56 8.75 15.47 3.51
CA PRO A 56 10.07 15.34 4.15
C PRO A 56 10.03 15.50 5.68
N ASP A 57 9.21 16.44 6.19
CA ASP A 57 9.03 16.66 7.63
C ASP A 57 8.10 15.63 8.31
N ARG A 58 7.40 14.80 7.53
CA ARG A 58 6.38 13.84 7.97
C ARG A 58 6.45 12.58 7.10
N PRO A 59 7.50 11.76 7.25
CA PRO A 59 7.59 10.48 6.57
C PRO A 59 6.47 9.54 7.01
N ALA A 60 6.06 8.63 6.15
CA ALA A 60 5.02 7.66 6.45
C ALA A 60 5.51 6.23 6.24
N VAL A 61 4.90 5.30 6.97
CA VAL A 61 5.05 3.87 6.78
C VAL A 61 3.68 3.30 6.46
N LEU A 62 3.56 2.61 5.33
CA LEU A 62 2.36 1.86 4.97
C LEU A 62 2.63 0.37 5.21
N VAL A 63 1.98 -0.19 6.22
CA VAL A 63 2.05 -1.61 6.55
C VAL A 63 0.86 -2.31 5.92
N LEU A 64 1.14 -3.29 5.06
CA LEU A 64 0.15 -4.13 4.39
C LEU A 64 0.36 -5.57 4.87
N ASP A 65 -0.67 -6.13 5.48
CA ASP A 65 -0.66 -7.52 5.95
C ASP A 65 -1.41 -8.42 4.96
N ASP A 66 -1.08 -9.71 4.96
CA ASP A 66 -1.64 -10.74 4.08
C ASP A 66 -1.69 -10.35 2.59
N VAL A 67 -0.61 -9.73 2.08
CA VAL A 67 -0.55 -9.22 0.69
C VAL A 67 -0.70 -10.33 -0.36
N GLN A 68 -0.44 -11.59 0.00
CA GLN A 68 -0.69 -12.73 -0.88
C GLN A 68 -2.17 -12.88 -1.29
N TRP A 69 -3.11 -12.25 -0.58
CA TRP A 69 -4.54 -12.29 -0.92
C TRP A 69 -5.02 -11.05 -1.69
N ALA A 70 -4.13 -10.12 -2.03
CA ALA A 70 -4.48 -8.96 -2.84
C ALA A 70 -4.83 -9.38 -4.27
N ASP A 71 -5.87 -8.76 -4.83
CA ASP A 71 -6.23 -8.92 -6.24
C ASP A 71 -5.26 -8.13 -7.15
N GLU A 72 -5.27 -8.44 -8.45
CA GLU A 72 -4.39 -7.78 -9.42
C GLU A 72 -4.52 -6.24 -9.39
N PRO A 73 -5.72 -5.62 -9.38
CA PRO A 73 -5.84 -4.17 -9.30
C PRO A 73 -5.25 -3.56 -8.03
N SER A 74 -5.27 -4.28 -6.90
CA SER A 74 -4.64 -3.82 -5.66
C SER A 74 -3.11 -3.86 -5.76
N LEU A 75 -2.55 -4.91 -6.38
CA LEU A 75 -1.11 -5.02 -6.61
C LEU A 75 -0.61 -3.97 -7.62
N ASP A 76 -1.38 -3.70 -8.68
CA ASP A 76 -1.11 -2.62 -9.64
C ASP A 76 -1.08 -1.26 -8.94
N LEU A 77 -1.91 -1.04 -7.93
CA LEU A 77 -1.93 0.20 -7.15
C LEU A 77 -0.66 0.34 -6.29
N ILE A 78 -0.15 -0.76 -5.72
CA ILE A 78 1.13 -0.77 -5.01
C ILE A 78 2.27 -0.44 -5.97
N GLN A 79 2.26 -1.03 -7.17
CA GLN A 79 3.22 -0.70 -8.23
C GLN A 79 3.17 0.79 -8.58
N ALA A 80 1.98 1.34 -8.84
CA ALA A 80 1.82 2.74 -9.18
C ALA A 80 2.29 3.74 -8.10
N LEU A 81 2.30 3.32 -6.82
CA LEU A 81 2.84 4.13 -5.73
C LEU A 81 4.36 4.03 -5.57
N THR A 82 4.96 2.95 -6.06
CA THR A 82 6.39 2.64 -5.95
C THR A 82 7.15 2.97 -7.25
N ASP A 83 6.42 3.12 -8.36
CA ASP A 83 6.86 3.73 -9.62
C ASP A 83 7.09 5.25 -9.40
N ALA A 84 8.25 5.49 -8.82
CA ALA A 84 8.85 6.77 -8.57
C ALA A 84 9.42 7.39 -9.86
N GLU A 85 9.05 8.63 -10.16
CA GLU A 85 9.65 9.43 -11.23
C GLU A 85 10.41 10.61 -10.60
N GLY A 86 11.72 10.45 -10.39
CA GLY A 86 12.66 11.55 -10.09
C GLY A 86 12.85 11.90 -8.61
N ASP A 87 13.51 13.06 -8.37
CA ASP A 87 13.96 13.53 -7.04
C ASP A 87 12.84 13.94 -6.06
N ASP A 88 11.56 13.83 -6.46
CA ASP A 88 10.38 14.26 -5.71
C ASP A 88 9.60 13.09 -5.07
N ASP A 89 10.28 12.00 -4.76
CA ASP A 89 9.63 10.85 -4.12
C ASP A 89 9.13 11.17 -2.72
N PRO A 90 7.89 10.79 -2.39
CA PRO A 90 7.41 10.90 -1.03
C PRO A 90 8.27 10.02 -0.12
N PRO A 91 8.63 10.47 1.09
CA PRO A 91 9.34 9.66 2.06
C PRO A 91 8.38 8.61 2.66
N LEU A 92 8.13 7.55 1.88
CA LEU A 92 7.20 6.48 2.16
C LEU A 92 7.94 5.15 2.20
N LEU A 93 7.77 4.42 3.31
CA LEU A 93 8.23 3.04 3.45
C LEU A 93 7.04 2.10 3.33
N PHE A 94 7.13 1.13 2.42
CA PHE A 94 6.22 0.00 2.37
C PHE A 94 6.76 -1.14 3.24
N VAL A 95 5.90 -1.70 4.09
CA VAL A 95 6.14 -2.97 4.78
C VAL A 95 5.05 -3.92 4.34
N MET A 96 5.41 -4.94 3.59
CA MET A 96 4.48 -5.95 3.07
C MET A 96 4.76 -7.28 3.74
N CYS A 97 3.76 -7.82 4.43
CA CYS A 97 3.81 -9.15 5.02
C CYS A 97 3.10 -10.13 4.10
N TYR A 98 3.73 -11.26 3.83
CA TYR A 98 3.09 -12.35 3.10
C TYR A 98 3.64 -13.72 3.49
N ARG A 99 2.90 -14.76 3.16
CA ARG A 99 3.27 -16.16 3.42
C ARG A 99 4.07 -16.73 2.25
N ASP A 100 5.32 -17.10 2.50
CA ASP A 100 6.23 -17.61 1.46
C ASP A 100 5.80 -18.95 0.86
N ASN A 101 4.95 -19.71 1.57
CA ASN A 101 4.38 -20.97 1.09
C ASN A 101 3.07 -20.81 0.29
N GLU A 102 2.47 -19.61 0.24
CA GLU A 102 1.26 -19.31 -0.57
C GLU A 102 1.60 -18.54 -1.86
N VAL A 103 2.86 -18.11 -2.02
CA VAL A 103 3.32 -17.26 -3.13
C VAL A 103 4.36 -18.01 -3.95
N ASP A 104 3.91 -18.66 -5.02
CA ASP A 104 4.80 -19.34 -5.96
C ASP A 104 5.35 -18.40 -7.05
N LEU A 105 6.18 -18.93 -7.96
CA LEU A 105 6.79 -18.15 -9.04
C LEU A 105 5.79 -17.60 -10.06
N SER A 106 4.56 -18.11 -10.10
CA SER A 106 3.48 -17.66 -10.99
C SER A 106 2.47 -16.73 -10.30
N HIS A 107 2.63 -16.50 -9.00
CA HIS A 107 1.74 -15.63 -8.23
C HIS A 107 1.92 -14.15 -8.63
N PRO A 108 0.83 -13.35 -8.77
CA PRO A 108 0.90 -11.93 -9.09
C PRO A 108 1.88 -11.11 -8.23
N LEU A 109 1.90 -11.38 -6.92
CA LEU A 109 2.86 -10.77 -5.99
C LEU A 109 4.34 -11.03 -6.36
N SER A 110 4.67 -12.23 -6.87
CA SER A 110 6.03 -12.55 -7.30
C SER A 110 6.48 -11.67 -8.47
N PHE A 111 5.57 -11.38 -9.41
CA PHE A 111 5.83 -10.45 -10.51
C PHE A 111 6.04 -9.03 -10.00
N LEU A 112 5.15 -8.53 -9.14
CA LEU A 112 5.31 -7.20 -8.52
C LEU A 112 6.68 -7.07 -7.83
N LEU A 113 7.05 -8.03 -6.98
CA LEU A 113 8.34 -7.99 -6.28
C LEU A 113 9.53 -8.02 -7.25
N SER A 114 9.43 -8.76 -8.35
CA SER A 114 10.44 -8.79 -9.41
C SER A 114 10.55 -7.46 -10.15
N ASP A 115 9.42 -6.84 -10.47
CA ASP A 115 9.35 -5.55 -11.17
C ASP A 115 9.94 -4.44 -10.32
N LEU A 116 9.62 -4.39 -9.02
CA LEU A 116 10.20 -3.43 -8.07
C LEU A 116 11.73 -3.54 -8.00
N ARG A 117 12.25 -4.78 -7.95
CA ARG A 117 13.70 -5.03 -7.94
C ARG A 117 14.33 -4.58 -9.26
N SER A 118 13.67 -4.84 -10.39
CA SER A 118 14.14 -4.49 -11.73
C SER A 118 14.12 -2.97 -11.97
N ALA A 119 13.14 -2.27 -11.38
CA ALA A 119 13.02 -0.81 -11.40
C ALA A 119 14.04 -0.12 -10.47
N GLY A 120 14.82 -0.87 -9.69
CA GLY A 120 15.83 -0.32 -8.78
C GLY A 120 15.27 0.19 -7.45
N VAL A 121 14.01 -0.14 -7.11
CA VAL A 121 13.43 0.17 -5.81
C VAL A 121 14.19 -0.60 -4.73
N LYS A 122 14.58 0.10 -3.65
CA LYS A 122 15.31 -0.52 -2.55
C LYS A 122 14.41 -1.47 -1.75
N THR A 123 14.48 -2.75 -2.06
CA THR A 123 13.73 -3.80 -1.35
C THR A 123 14.59 -4.51 -0.31
N VAL A 124 14.03 -4.77 0.87
CA VAL A 124 14.64 -5.63 1.90
C VAL A 124 13.64 -6.74 2.21
N GLU A 125 14.11 -7.99 2.10
CA GLU A 125 13.31 -9.17 2.44
C GLU A 125 13.76 -9.70 3.81
N ILE A 126 12.81 -9.87 4.73
CA ILE A 126 13.05 -10.43 6.06
C ILE A 126 12.27 -11.73 6.15
N LYS A 127 12.98 -12.87 6.09
CA LYS A 127 12.37 -14.17 6.32
C LYS A 127 12.15 -14.36 7.82
N LEU A 128 10.88 -14.59 8.20
CA LEU A 128 10.50 -14.90 9.57
C LEU A 128 10.28 -16.41 9.69
N ASP A 129 11.03 -17.04 10.59
CA ASP A 129 10.81 -18.43 10.96
C ASP A 129 9.64 -18.56 11.96
N ASN A 130 9.11 -19.77 12.09
CA ASN A 130 8.11 -20.07 13.10
C ASN A 130 8.62 -19.72 14.51
N LEU A 131 7.72 -19.20 15.35
CA LEU A 131 8.01 -18.97 16.77
C LEU A 131 8.41 -20.28 17.44
N ARG A 132 9.45 -20.21 18.27
CA ARG A 132 9.84 -21.34 19.12
C ARG A 132 8.88 -21.44 20.31
N LYS A 133 8.85 -22.61 20.93
CA LYS A 133 7.99 -22.85 22.10
C LYS A 133 8.23 -21.81 23.20
N GLU A 134 9.50 -21.44 23.43
CA GLU A 134 9.88 -20.45 24.42
C GLU A 134 9.30 -19.07 24.08
N ASN A 135 9.34 -18.67 22.81
CA ASN A 135 8.77 -17.40 22.36
C ASN A 135 7.24 -17.36 22.50
N VAL A 136 6.57 -18.50 22.26
CA VAL A 136 5.13 -18.61 22.47
C VAL A 136 4.79 -18.53 23.95
N ASN A 137 5.57 -19.18 24.81
CA ASN A 137 5.39 -19.09 26.26
C ASN A 137 5.58 -17.66 26.76
N ASP A 138 6.59 -16.94 26.28
CA ASP A 138 6.81 -15.52 26.61
C ASP A 138 5.64 -14.65 26.17
N LEU A 139 5.13 -14.84 24.95
CA LEU A 139 4.01 -14.07 24.40
C LEU A 139 2.71 -14.33 25.16
N LEU A 140 2.46 -15.58 25.56
CA LEU A 140 1.32 -15.94 26.39
C LEU A 140 1.45 -15.39 27.81
N ALA A 141 2.63 -15.48 28.42
CA ALA A 141 2.90 -14.95 29.75
C ALA A 141 2.68 -13.44 29.80
N ASP A 142 3.18 -12.69 28.80
CA ASP A 142 2.96 -11.25 28.68
C ASP A 142 1.47 -10.91 28.49
N ALA A 143 0.80 -11.57 27.55
CA ALA A 143 -0.62 -11.34 27.26
C ALA A 143 -1.57 -11.73 28.41
N THR A 144 -1.18 -12.70 29.24
CA THR A 144 -1.99 -13.18 30.39
C THR A 144 -1.53 -12.63 31.74
N HIS A 145 -0.45 -11.82 31.76
CA HIS A 145 0.23 -11.35 32.96
C HIS A 145 0.65 -12.48 33.92
N MET A 146 1.03 -13.63 33.37
CA MET A 146 1.56 -14.77 34.10
C MET A 146 3.07 -14.88 33.92
N ARG A 147 3.72 -15.82 34.63
CA ARG A 147 5.15 -16.11 34.41
C ARG A 147 5.30 -17.13 33.28
N PRO A 148 6.32 -17.02 32.42
CA PRO A 148 6.64 -18.06 31.45
C PRO A 148 6.97 -19.39 32.15
N GLU A 149 6.51 -20.50 31.59
CA GLU A 149 6.84 -21.88 32.03
C GLU A 149 7.91 -22.54 31.16
#